data_AF-A0A6C0DVJ5-F1
#
_entry.id   AF-A0A6C0DVJ5-F1
#
_cell.length_a   1.000
_cell.length_b   1.000
_cell.length_c   1.000
_cell.angle_alpha   90.00
_cell.angle_beta   90.00
_cell.angle_gamma   90.00
#
_symmetry.space_group_name_H-M   'P 1'
#
loop_
_entity.id
_entity.type
_entity.pdbx_description
1 polymer ?
#
loop_
_entity_poly.entity_id
_entity_poly.type
_entity_poly.pdbx_seq_one_letter_code
_entity_poly.pdbx_strand_id
1 'polypeptide(L)' 'MNFFDSLMSPLSRDHCLLFYIIGLVSLLFAILALVGFVVGLFRKNSQYAMGAYFMSFLSNMVLYYVSRIHYSICVSALR' A
#
# COMPACT_ATOMS: atom_id res chain seq x y z
N MET A 1 22.02 22.75 8.32
CA MET A 1 20.85 22.78 7.43
C MET A 1 20.10 21.48 7.65
N ASN A 2 18.84 21.57 8.06
CA ASN A 2 18.16 20.51 8.82
C ASN A 2 17.92 19.27 7.95
N PHE A 3 18.25 18.09 8.49
CA PHE A 3 17.97 16.80 7.87
C PHE A 3 16.48 16.64 7.51
N PHE A 4 15.60 17.23 8.31
CA PHE A 4 14.16 17.29 8.06
C PHE A 4 13.78 18.10 6.81
N ASP A 5 14.53 19.16 6.46
CA ASP A 5 14.27 19.96 5.25
C ASP A 5 14.66 19.22 3.96
N SER A 6 15.63 18.30 4.01
CA SER A 6 15.93 17.40 2.86
C SER A 6 14.94 16.24 2.76
N LEU A 7 14.37 15.78 3.87
CA LEU A 7 13.35 14.73 3.87
C LEU A 7 11.98 15.26 3.42
N MET A 8 11.66 16.50 3.78
CA MET A 8 10.52 17.29 3.27
C MET A 8 10.93 18.18 2.08
N SER A 9 11.93 17.78 1.29
CA SER A 9 12.28 18.49 0.06
C SER A 9 11.03 18.67 -0.82
N PRO A 10 10.87 19.84 -1.49
CA PRO A 10 9.67 20.16 -2.26
C PRO A 10 9.28 18.98 -3.16
N LEU A 11 8.01 18.60 -3.01
CA LEU A 11 7.40 17.42 -3.58
C LEU A 11 7.39 17.54 -5.11
N SER A 12 8.50 17.14 -5.74
CA SER A 12 8.64 17.21 -7.20
C SER A 12 7.63 16.26 -7.86
N ARG A 13 7.16 16.59 -9.07
CA ARG A 13 6.13 15.84 -9.81
C ARG A 13 6.41 14.33 -9.88
N ASP A 14 7.67 13.96 -9.97
CA ASP A 14 8.12 12.57 -10.06
C ASP A 14 7.81 11.77 -8.78
N HIS A 15 7.76 12.42 -7.61
CA HIS A 15 7.37 11.78 -6.36
C HIS A 15 5.88 11.46 -6.29
N CYS A 16 5.02 12.24 -6.96
CA CYS A 16 3.60 11.88 -7.06
C CYS A 16 3.42 10.55 -7.80
N LEU A 17 4.15 10.35 -8.90
CA LEU A 17 4.11 9.12 -9.68
C LEU A 17 4.56 7.90 -8.87
N LEU A 18 5.56 8.06 -7.99
CA LEU A 18 5.99 6.99 -7.07
C LEU A 18 4.88 6.58 -6.11
N PHE A 19 4.15 7.52 -5.49
CA PHE A 19 3.02 7.17 -4.62
C PHE A 19 1.90 6.43 -5.36
N TYR A 20 1.68 6.79 -6.63
CA TYR A 20 0.73 6.07 -7.49
C TYR A 20 1.18 4.62 -7.75
N ILE A 21 2.45 4.42 -8.12
CA ILE A 21 3.02 3.09 -8.39
C ILE A 21 2.99 2.24 -7.11
N ILE A 22 3.43 2.78 -5.97
CA ILE A 22 3.43 2.07 -4.68
C ILE A 22 2.02 1.66 -4.27
N GLY A 23 1.03 2.54 -4.46
CA GLY A 23 -0.37 2.20 -4.24
C GLY A 23 -0.82 1.04 -5.12
N LEU A 24 -0.53 1.10 -6.42
CA LEU A 24 -0.93 0.06 -7.38
C LEU A 24 -0.28 -1.30 -7.06
N VAL A 25 1.00 -1.29 -6.67
CA VAL A 25 1.71 -2.48 -6.19
C VAL A 25 1.07 -3.03 -4.92
N SER A 26 0.77 -2.18 -3.94
CA SER A 26 0.13 -2.60 -2.69
C SER A 26 -1.26 -3.20 -2.93
N LEU A 27 -2.03 -2.65 -3.87
CA LEU A 27 -3.31 -3.23 -4.29
C LEU A 27 -3.13 -4.62 -4.91
N LEU A 28 -2.09 -4.83 -5.71
CA LEU A 28 -1.77 -6.13 -6.29
C LEU A 28 -1.42 -7.16 -5.20
N PHE A 29 -0.61 -6.78 -4.20
CA PHE A 29 -0.33 -7.61 -3.03
C PHE A 29 -1.58 -7.90 -2.19
N ALA A 30 -2.50 -6.96 -2.06
CA ALA A 30 -3.79 -7.20 -1.39
C ALA A 30 -4.59 -8.29 -2.13
N ILE A 31 -4.67 -8.23 -3.47
CA ILE A 31 -5.36 -9.26 -4.26
C ILE A 31 -4.70 -10.63 -4.05
N LEU A 32 -3.36 -10.71 -4.10
CA LEU A 32 -2.64 -11.96 -3.85
C LEU A 32 -2.88 -12.51 -2.45
N ALA A 33 -2.90 -11.65 -1.42
CA ALA A 33 -3.22 -12.04 -0.05
C ALA A 33 -4.66 -12.57 0.07
N LEU A 34 -5.61 -11.96 -0.66
CA LEU A 34 -7.00 -12.42 -0.70
C LEU A 34 -7.13 -13.79 -1.39
N VAL A 35 -6.41 -14.01 -2.51
CA VAL A 35 -6.35 -15.33 -3.15
C VAL A 35 -5.74 -16.37 -2.20
N GLY A 36 -4.64 -16.02 -1.52
CA GLY A 36 -4.01 -16.91 -0.52
C GLY A 36 -4.96 -17.26 0.64
N PHE A 37 -5.75 -16.29 1.10
CA PHE A 37 -6.79 -16.51 2.10
C PHE A 37 -7.89 -17.47 1.62
N VAL A 38 -8.39 -17.27 0.38
CA VAL A 38 -9.43 -18.13 -0.23
C VAL A 38 -8.91 -19.56 -0.42
N VAL A 39 -7.68 -19.74 -0.89
CA VAL A 39 -7.07 -21.08 -1.01
C VAL A 39 -6.85 -21.71 0.38
N GLY A 40 -6.51 -20.90 1.39
CA GLY A 40 -6.33 -21.32 2.77
C GLY A 40 -7.61 -21.88 3.42
N LEU A 41 -8.79 -21.32 3.07
CA LEU A 41 -10.10 -21.79 3.53
C LEU A 41 -10.38 -23.25 3.15
N PHE A 42 -9.88 -23.70 1.99
CA PHE A 42 -10.06 -25.08 1.53
C PHE A 42 -9.03 -26.07 2.11
N ARG A 43 -8.01 -25.59 2.84
CA ARG A 43 -6.99 -26.45 3.48
C ARG A 43 -7.29 -26.70 4.96
N LYS A 44 -7.52 -27.97 5.31
CA LYS A 44 -7.99 -28.46 6.62
C LYS A 44 -7.07 -28.19 7.84
N ASN A 45 -5.89 -27.59 7.66
CA ASN A 45 -4.90 -27.39 8.74
C ASN A 45 -4.16 -26.04 8.68
N SER A 46 -4.76 -25.00 8.08
CA SER A 46 -4.07 -23.74 7.78
C SER A 46 -4.48 -22.52 8.63
N GLN A 47 -5.12 -22.71 9.79
CA GLN A 47 -5.72 -21.61 10.58
C GLN A 47 -4.74 -20.45 10.88
N TYR A 48 -3.48 -20.74 11.23
CA TYR A 48 -2.46 -19.70 11.45
C TYR A 48 -2.06 -18.96 10.17
N ALA A 49 -1.93 -19.67 9.05
CA ALA A 49 -1.62 -19.06 7.76
C ALA A 49 -2.78 -18.19 7.26
N MET A 50 -4.02 -18.62 7.50
CA MET A 50 -5.22 -17.90 7.13
C MET A 50 -5.35 -16.56 7.86
N GLY A 51 -5.05 -16.53 9.17
CA GLY A 51 -4.98 -15.28 9.93
C GLY A 51 -3.91 -14.31 9.41
N ALA A 52 -2.74 -14.83 9.00
CA ALA A 52 -1.66 -14.03 8.42
C ALA A 52 -2.06 -13.43 7.06
N TYR A 53 -2.73 -14.19 6.19
CA TYR A 53 -3.21 -13.68 4.90
C TYR A 53 -4.29 -12.61 5.07
N PHE A 54 -5.20 -12.78 6.04
CA PHE A 54 -6.21 -11.77 6.35
C PHE A 54 -5.61 -10.46 6.88
N MET A 55 -4.66 -10.55 7.82
CA MET A 55 -3.94 -9.38 8.30
C MET A 55 -3.13 -8.69 7.20
N SER A 56 -2.49 -9.48 6.33
CA SER A 56 -1.73 -8.97 5.18
C SER A 56 -2.64 -8.28 4.15
N PHE A 57 -3.86 -8.78 3.96
CA PHE A 57 -4.85 -8.12 3.11
C PHE A 57 -5.26 -6.76 3.68
N LEU A 58 -5.61 -6.70 4.97
CA LEU A 58 -5.98 -5.45 5.64
C LEU A 58 -4.85 -4.43 5.61
N SER A 59 -3.61 -4.84 5.92
CA SER A 59 -2.47 -3.93 5.94
C SER A 59 -2.17 -3.35 4.55
N ASN A 60 -2.22 -4.17 3.49
CA ASN A 60 -2.04 -3.70 2.13
C ASN A 60 -3.21 -2.83 1.63
N MET A 61 -4.45 -3.12 2.04
CA MET A 61 -5.57 -2.23 1.74
C MET A 61 -5.39 -0.85 2.38
N VAL A 62 -4.99 -0.79 3.66
CA VAL A 62 -4.69 0.48 4.32
C VAL A 62 -3.56 1.22 3.61
N LEU A 63 -2.48 0.51 3.23
CA LEU A 63 -1.35 1.10 2.52
C LEU A 63 -1.75 1.65 1.14
N TYR A 64 -2.63 0.96 0.41
CA TYR A 64 -3.21 1.46 -0.83
C TYR A 64 -3.99 2.76 -0.62
N TYR A 65 -4.86 2.81 0.39
CA TYR A 65 -5.63 4.01 0.72
C TYR A 65 -4.74 5.19 1.09
N VAL A 66 -3.74 4.97 1.95
CA VAL A 66 -2.77 5.99 2.33
C VAL A 66 -1.99 6.48 1.11
N SER A 67 -1.54 5.58 0.23
CA SER A 67 -0.82 5.92 -0.99
C SER A 67 -1.68 6.73 -1.97
N ARG A 68 -2.99 6.43 -2.08
CA ARG A 68 -3.95 7.21 -2.87
C ARG A 68 -4.17 8.62 -2.30
N ILE A 69 -4.25 8.75 -0.98
CA ILE A 69 -4.35 10.05 -0.32
C ILE A 69 -3.10 10.89 -0.61
N HIS A 70 -1.90 10.32 -0.44
CA HIS A 70 -0.64 10.99 -0.75
C HIS A 70 -0.57 11.43 -2.21
N TYR A 71 -0.97 10.57 -3.14
CA TYR A 71 -1.07 10.94 -4.55
C TYR A 71 -2.02 12.13 -4.77
N SER A 72 -3.21 12.12 -4.17
CA SER A 72 -4.19 13.21 -4.33
C SER A 72 -3.70 14.54 -3.76
N ILE A 73 -3.01 14.52 -2.61
CA ILE A 73 -2.39 15.72 -2.01
C ILE A 73 -1.27 16.23 -2.91
N CYS A 74 -0.42 15.33 -3.41
CA CYS A 74 0.70 15.67 -4.28
C CYS A 74 0.24 16.33 -5.57
N VAL A 75 -0.80 15.79 -6.22
CA VAL A 75 -1.39 16.41 -7.43
C VAL A 75 -2.09 17.74 -7.12
N SER A 76 -2.72 17.87 -5.95
CA SER A 76 -3.44 19.10 -5.57
C SER A 76 -2.49 20.23 -5.15
N ALA A 77 -1.35 19.92 -4.54
CA ALA A 77 -0.34 20.91 -4.13
C ALA A 77 0.47 21.47 -5.30
N LEU A 78 0.43 20.79 -6.45
CA LEU A 78 1.23 21.09 -7.64
C LEU A 78 0.39 21.71 -8.78
N ARG A 79 -0.89 21.97 -8.48
CA ARG A 79 -1.81 22.78 -9.27
C ARG A 79 -1.84 24.20 -8.71
#